data_AF-A0AAV0F8R0-F1
#
_entry.id   AF-A0AAV0F8R0-F1
#
_cell.length_a   1.000
_cell.length_b   1.000
_cell.length_c   1.000
_cell.angle_alpha   90.00
_cell.angle_beta   90.00
_cell.angle_gamma   90.00
#
_symmetry.space_group_name_H-M   'P 1'
#
loop_
_entity.id
_entity.type
_entity.pdbx_description
1 polymer ?
#
loop_
_entity_poly.entity_id
_entity_poly.type
_entity_poly.pdbx_seq_one_letter_code
_entity_poly.pdbx_strand_id
1 'polypeptide(L)'
;MEKYMVPMEGQKWVFSTINDLWRVHKSRMKKAHYYAYTTDEERWKNRPKTIPENIFKDLVNYWNVDEVEEASDINRSNRMQYDDPHTLGPTSFALLRHVLKQDDPNNQDPSQATVYKESRLRTPGNQYLTKNDKASENIKQMSELQSQQECGEKETKEDPYYLVVKKPELNGRLRLRGRGMNKSKLKKSNKGAKSSYTLPEEFLQSV
;
A
#
# COMPACT_ATOMS: atom_id res chain seq x y z
N MET A 1 -26.26 19.62 7.97
CA MET A 1 -24.98 19.07 8.48
C MET A 1 -24.92 17.53 8.44
N GLU A 2 -25.99 16.84 8.01
CA GLU A 2 -26.06 15.37 7.99
C GLU A 2 -25.12 14.68 6.98
N LYS A 3 -24.62 15.41 5.97
CA LYS A 3 -23.82 14.87 4.86
C LYS A 3 -22.50 14.18 5.27
N TYR A 4 -22.03 14.38 6.51
CA TYR A 4 -20.75 13.85 7.00
C TYR A 4 -20.90 12.99 8.26
N MET A 5 -22.09 12.47 8.56
CA MET A 5 -22.25 11.53 9.66
C MET A 5 -21.61 10.19 9.29
N VAL A 6 -20.49 9.90 9.93
CA VAL A 6 -19.76 8.63 9.78
C VAL A 6 -20.28 7.65 10.83
N PRO A 7 -20.76 6.44 10.44
CA PRO A 7 -21.12 5.41 11.40
C PRO A 7 -19.95 5.06 12.32
N MET A 8 -20.23 4.63 13.56
CA MET A 8 -19.17 4.30 14.53
C MET A 8 -18.21 3.23 13.98
N GLU A 9 -18.72 2.30 13.18
CA GLU A 9 -17.97 1.25 12.50
C GLU A 9 -16.94 1.81 11.51
N GLY A 10 -17.27 2.92 10.84
CA GLY A 10 -16.41 3.57 9.83
C GLY A 10 -15.45 4.62 10.40
N GLN A 11 -15.70 5.10 11.63
CA GLN A 11 -14.99 6.24 12.21
C GLN A 11 -13.46 6.04 12.26
N LYS A 12 -13.02 4.85 12.66
CA LYS A 12 -11.59 4.53 12.73
C LYS A 12 -10.92 4.51 11.36
N TRP A 13 -11.63 4.04 10.34
CA TRP A 13 -11.12 4.06 8.97
C TRP A 13 -11.00 5.50 8.47
N VAL A 14 -12.02 6.34 8.70
CA VAL A 14 -12.02 7.76 8.32
C VAL A 14 -10.87 8.51 8.97
N PHE A 15 -10.66 8.38 10.27
CA PHE A 15 -9.52 9.03 10.95
C PHE A 15 -8.17 8.55 10.40
N SER A 16 -8.04 7.26 10.08
CA SER A 16 -6.82 6.74 9.47
C SER A 16 -6.56 7.33 8.08
N THR A 17 -7.63 7.54 7.30
CA THR A 17 -7.55 8.20 5.98
C THR A 17 -7.21 9.68 6.12
N ILE A 18 -7.80 10.41 7.07
CA ILE A 18 -7.46 11.82 7.35
C ILE A 18 -5.98 11.95 7.72
N ASN A 19 -5.47 11.06 8.57
CA ASN A 19 -4.06 11.06 8.97
C ASN A 19 -3.12 10.82 7.77
N ASP A 20 -3.48 9.93 6.85
CA ASP A 20 -2.70 9.71 5.64
C ASP A 20 -2.74 10.92 4.71
N LEU A 21 -3.91 11.52 4.50
CA LEU A 21 -4.06 12.73 3.70
C LEU A 21 -3.24 13.88 4.28
N TRP A 22 -3.22 14.02 5.61
CA TRP A 22 -2.38 14.99 6.29
C TRP A 22 -0.90 14.72 6.08
N ARG A 23 -0.44 13.46 6.16
CA ARG A 23 0.94 13.08 5.85
C ARG A 23 1.31 13.42 4.41
N VAL A 24 0.43 13.14 3.44
CA VAL A 24 0.64 13.48 2.03
C VAL A 24 0.68 15.00 1.83
N HIS A 25 -0.22 15.74 2.47
CA HIS A 25 -0.23 17.20 2.42
C HIS A 25 1.11 17.78 2.91
N LYS A 26 1.59 17.36 4.09
CA LYS A 26 2.89 17.78 4.63
C LYS A 26 4.05 17.46 3.68
N SER A 27 4.06 16.26 3.09
CA SER A 27 5.08 15.86 2.12
C SER A 27 5.07 16.73 0.86
N ARG A 28 3.89 16.98 0.28
CA ARG A 28 3.75 17.86 -0.89
C ARG A 28 4.16 19.29 -0.58
N MET A 29 3.79 19.78 0.60
CA MET A 29 4.14 21.12 1.07
C MET A 29 5.66 21.27 1.24
N LYS A 30 6.33 20.32 1.91
CA LYS A 30 7.81 20.29 2.01
C LYS A 30 8.45 20.26 0.62
N LYS A 31 7.93 19.44 -0.31
CA LYS A 31 8.44 19.39 -1.69
C LYS A 31 8.32 20.73 -2.42
N ALA A 32 7.15 21.39 -2.33
CA ALA A 32 6.88 22.60 -3.08
C ALA A 32 7.53 23.86 -2.48
N HIS A 33 7.77 23.90 -1.17
CA HIS A 33 8.19 25.13 -0.49
C HIS A 33 9.51 25.03 0.26
N TYR A 34 10.01 23.83 0.55
CA TYR A 34 11.32 23.64 1.19
C TYR A 34 12.36 23.18 0.17
N TYR A 35 12.12 22.06 -0.52
CA TYR A 35 13.08 21.53 -1.51
C TYR A 35 13.13 22.32 -2.83
N ALA A 36 12.16 23.21 -3.08
CA ALA A 36 12.12 24.04 -4.28
C ALA A 36 13.09 25.23 -4.24
N TYR A 37 13.58 25.61 -3.04
CA TYR A 37 14.41 26.78 -2.83
C TYR A 37 15.65 26.41 -2.01
N THR A 38 16.77 27.05 -2.34
CA THR A 38 18.06 26.73 -1.72
C THR A 38 18.21 27.41 -0.37
N THR A 39 17.81 28.68 -0.26
CA THR A 39 18.00 29.49 0.95
C THR A 39 16.71 29.64 1.75
N ASP A 40 16.82 29.81 3.07
CA ASP A 40 15.66 30.01 3.94
C ASP A 40 14.91 31.32 3.65
N GLU A 41 15.63 32.36 3.23
CA GLU A 41 15.03 33.64 2.82
C GLU A 41 14.07 33.46 1.63
N GLU A 42 14.47 32.68 0.62
CA GLU A 42 13.62 32.35 -0.52
C GLU A 42 12.42 31.49 -0.10
N ARG A 43 12.62 30.53 0.81
CA ARG A 43 11.54 29.69 1.36
C ARG A 43 10.49 30.54 2.06
N TRP A 44 10.91 31.50 2.88
CA TRP A 44 10.01 32.41 3.60
C TRP A 44 9.23 33.33 2.66
N LYS A 45 9.89 33.88 1.64
CA LYS A 45 9.23 34.71 0.62
C LYS A 45 8.17 33.93 -0.16
N ASN A 46 8.42 32.64 -0.40
CA ASN A 46 7.53 31.74 -1.14
C ASN A 46 6.66 30.85 -0.24
N ARG A 47 6.34 31.31 0.98
CA ARG A 47 5.45 30.61 1.91
C ARG A 47 4.06 30.37 1.29
N PRO A 48 3.46 29.18 1.49
CA PRO A 48 2.08 28.94 1.10
C PRO A 48 1.09 29.82 1.89
N LYS A 49 0.18 30.49 1.18
CA LYS A 49 -0.85 31.38 1.77
C LYS A 49 -1.78 30.69 2.77
N THR A 50 -1.90 29.36 2.69
CA THR A 50 -2.75 28.55 3.57
C THR A 50 -2.16 28.30 4.95
N ILE A 51 -0.87 28.58 5.18
CA ILE A 51 -0.19 28.30 6.44
C ILE A 51 0.24 29.62 7.09
N PRO A 52 -0.08 29.88 8.37
CA PRO A 52 0.40 31.05 9.11
C PRO A 52 1.93 31.18 9.11
N GLU A 53 2.42 32.41 9.21
CA GLU A 53 3.85 32.69 9.01
C GLU A 53 4.73 32.08 10.08
N ASN A 54 4.32 32.22 11.34
CA ASN A 54 4.97 31.63 12.50
C ASN A 54 5.09 30.09 12.35
N ILE A 55 3.99 29.42 12.01
CA ILE A 55 3.97 27.96 11.83
C ILE A 55 4.91 27.54 10.70
N PHE A 56 4.96 28.30 9.60
CA PHE A 56 5.87 27.98 8.50
C PHE A 56 7.35 28.16 8.89
N LYS A 57 7.69 29.21 9.64
CA LYS A 57 9.04 29.40 10.16
C LYS A 57 9.46 28.25 11.08
N ASP A 58 8.58 27.85 12.00
CA ASP A 58 8.84 26.72 12.90
C ASP A 58 9.06 25.41 12.12
N LEU A 59 8.33 25.21 11.02
CA LEU A 59 8.51 24.04 10.15
C LEU A 59 9.84 24.05 9.40
N VAL A 60 10.26 25.20 8.86
CA VAL A 60 11.57 25.33 8.19
C VAL A 60 12.69 25.04 9.20
N ASN A 61 12.62 25.65 10.39
CA ASN A 61 13.59 25.39 11.45
C ASN A 61 13.62 23.91 11.85
N TYR A 62 12.45 23.28 12.03
CA TYR A 62 12.35 21.85 12.34
C TYR A 62 12.97 20.96 11.26
N TRP A 63 12.83 21.30 9.97
CA TRP A 63 13.40 20.51 8.88
C TRP A 63 14.91 20.69 8.70
N ASN A 64 15.46 21.81 9.17
CA ASN A 64 16.90 22.08 9.21
C ASN A 64 17.59 21.44 10.45
N VAL A 65 16.85 20.78 11.35
CA VAL A 65 17.47 20.05 12.48
C VAL A 65 18.20 18.82 11.94
N ASP A 66 19.49 18.68 12.26
CA ASP A 66 20.35 17.59 11.77
C ASP A 66 19.73 16.19 11.93
N GLU A 67 19.16 15.88 13.11
CA GLU A 67 18.50 14.59 13.37
C GLU A 67 17.30 14.33 12.42
N VAL A 68 16.57 15.39 12.08
CA VAL A 68 15.39 15.32 11.19
C VAL A 68 15.83 15.17 9.74
N GLU A 69 16.91 15.83 9.35
CA GLU A 69 17.51 15.71 8.02
C GLU A 69 18.06 14.29 7.81
N GLU A 70 18.86 13.79 8.74
CA GLU A 70 19.42 12.43 8.68
C GLU A 70 18.31 11.37 8.58
N ALA A 71 17.29 11.47 9.44
CA ALA A 71 16.13 10.58 9.39
C ALA A 71 15.39 10.68 8.04
N SER A 72 15.29 11.87 7.45
CA SER A 72 14.68 12.09 6.14
C SER A 72 15.49 11.40 5.03
N ASP A 73 16.82 11.46 5.09
CA ASP A 73 17.71 10.86 4.08
C ASP A 73 17.76 9.34 4.17
N ILE A 74 17.75 8.78 5.37
CA ILE A 74 17.58 7.33 5.58
C ILE A 74 16.25 6.87 4.98
N ASN A 75 15.15 7.58 5.25
CA ASN A 75 13.83 7.25 4.70
C ASN A 75 13.79 7.36 3.17
N ARG A 76 14.47 8.35 2.60
CA ARG A 76 14.61 8.51 1.14
C ARG A 76 15.40 7.34 0.53
N SER A 77 16.51 6.97 1.14
CA SER A 77 17.36 5.85 0.72
C SER A 77 16.60 4.52 0.78
N ASN A 78 15.89 4.26 1.88
CA ASN A 78 15.02 3.09 2.02
C ASN A 78 13.92 3.05 0.95
N ARG A 79 13.37 4.22 0.58
CA ARG A 79 12.37 4.29 -0.49
C ARG A 79 12.96 4.02 -1.87
N MET A 80 14.21 4.43 -2.13
CA MET A 80 14.89 4.12 -3.39
C MET A 80 15.18 2.62 -3.57
N GLN A 81 15.34 1.88 -2.48
CA GLN A 81 15.49 0.42 -2.50
C GLN A 81 14.17 -0.33 -2.76
N TYR A 82 13.04 0.37 -2.89
CA TYR A 82 11.76 -0.27 -3.17
C TYR A 82 11.63 -0.64 -4.65
N ASP A 83 11.82 -1.92 -4.95
CA ASP A 83 12.00 -2.46 -6.31
C ASP A 83 10.86 -3.36 -6.82
N ASP A 84 9.80 -3.57 -6.02
CA ASP A 84 8.62 -4.38 -6.38
C ASP A 84 7.30 -3.61 -6.12
N PRO A 85 7.01 -2.59 -6.94
CA PRO A 85 5.73 -1.87 -6.91
C PRO A 85 4.61 -2.68 -7.58
N HIS A 86 3.40 -2.63 -6.99
CA HIS A 86 2.17 -3.10 -7.64
C HIS A 86 1.64 -2.04 -8.63
N THR A 87 0.82 -2.45 -9.58
CA THR A 87 0.31 -1.64 -10.71
C THR A 87 -1.16 -1.24 -10.59
N LEU A 88 -1.85 -1.72 -9.55
CA LEU A 88 -3.30 -1.52 -9.32
C LEU A 88 -3.80 -0.06 -9.21
N GLY A 89 -2.90 0.92 -9.09
CA GLY A 89 -3.29 2.31 -8.88
C GLY A 89 -4.14 2.49 -7.61
N PRO A 90 -5.34 3.11 -7.70
CA PRO A 90 -6.22 3.32 -6.55
C PRO A 90 -6.90 2.03 -6.05
N THR A 91 -6.89 0.96 -6.84
CA THR A 91 -7.54 -0.31 -6.47
C THR A 91 -6.77 -1.00 -5.36
N SER A 92 -7.47 -1.30 -4.26
CA SER A 92 -6.87 -1.98 -3.12
C SER A 92 -6.75 -3.49 -3.36
N PHE A 93 -5.82 -4.15 -2.66
CA PHE A 93 -5.75 -5.62 -2.67
C PHE A 93 -7.02 -6.30 -2.17
N ALA A 94 -7.79 -5.65 -1.28
CA ALA A 94 -9.06 -6.21 -0.82
C ALA A 94 -10.08 -6.25 -1.96
N LEU A 95 -10.16 -5.18 -2.75
CA LEU A 95 -11.01 -5.10 -3.95
C LEU A 95 -10.56 -6.12 -5.00
N LEU A 96 -9.27 -6.18 -5.32
CA LEU A 96 -8.74 -7.17 -6.26
C LEU A 96 -9.13 -8.59 -5.85
N ARG A 97 -9.00 -8.93 -4.57
CA ARG A 97 -9.36 -10.27 -4.08
C ARG A 97 -10.86 -10.54 -4.13
N HIS A 98 -11.68 -9.52 -3.92
CA HIS A 98 -13.12 -9.64 -4.05
C HIS A 98 -13.52 -9.94 -5.50
N VAL A 99 -12.96 -9.19 -6.47
CA VAL A 99 -13.18 -9.42 -7.90
C VAL A 99 -12.73 -10.83 -8.29
N LEU A 100 -11.49 -11.21 -7.98
CA LEU A 100 -10.95 -12.54 -8.29
C LEU A 100 -11.76 -13.68 -7.65
N LYS A 101 -12.38 -13.44 -6.50
CA LYS A 101 -13.24 -14.41 -5.83
C LYS A 101 -14.60 -14.56 -6.52
N GLN A 102 -15.17 -13.47 -7.02
CA GLN A 102 -16.42 -13.49 -7.78
C GLN A 102 -16.26 -14.15 -9.16
N ASP A 103 -15.09 -13.98 -9.77
CA ASP A 103 -14.75 -14.59 -11.07
C ASP A 103 -14.50 -16.11 -10.96
N ASP A 104 -14.21 -16.64 -9.77
CA ASP A 104 -14.02 -18.07 -9.52
C ASP A 104 -15.38 -18.79 -9.44
N PRO A 105 -15.65 -19.81 -10.29
CA PRO A 105 -16.89 -20.60 -10.24
C PRO A 105 -17.21 -21.20 -8.86
N ASN A 106 -16.18 -21.48 -8.06
CA ASN A 106 -16.30 -22.08 -6.73
C ASN A 106 -16.32 -21.04 -5.60
N ASN A 107 -16.28 -19.74 -5.93
CA ASN A 107 -16.25 -18.61 -5.00
C ASN A 107 -15.14 -18.75 -3.94
N GLN A 108 -14.01 -19.34 -4.35
CA GLN A 108 -12.87 -19.61 -3.46
C GLN A 108 -12.03 -18.35 -3.26
N ASP A 109 -11.35 -18.29 -2.12
CA ASP A 109 -10.46 -17.19 -1.80
C ASP A 109 -9.18 -17.31 -2.65
N PRO A 110 -8.77 -16.28 -3.41
CA PRO A 110 -7.64 -16.40 -4.34
C PRO A 110 -6.30 -16.60 -3.59
N SER A 111 -5.43 -17.43 -4.15
CA SER A 111 -4.06 -17.64 -3.67
C SER A 111 -3.26 -16.32 -3.67
N GLN A 112 -2.29 -16.20 -2.76
CA GLN A 112 -1.39 -15.03 -2.72
C GLN A 112 -0.56 -14.92 -3.99
N ALA A 113 -0.15 -16.04 -4.59
CA ALA A 113 0.53 -16.04 -5.89
C ALA A 113 -0.36 -15.44 -7.00
N THR A 114 -1.64 -15.82 -7.06
CA THR A 114 -2.59 -15.25 -8.04
C THR A 114 -2.74 -13.75 -7.85
N VAL A 115 -2.98 -13.30 -6.61
CA VAL A 115 -3.09 -11.86 -6.29
C VAL A 115 -1.81 -11.10 -6.61
N TYR A 116 -0.64 -11.70 -6.36
CA TYR A 116 0.64 -11.09 -6.71
C TYR A 116 0.75 -10.89 -8.22
N LYS A 117 0.52 -11.93 -9.03
CA LYS A 117 0.59 -11.84 -10.49
C LYS A 117 -0.34 -10.76 -11.03
N GLU A 118 -1.63 -10.85 -10.71
CA GLU A 118 -2.66 -9.91 -11.16
C GLU A 118 -2.35 -8.47 -10.79
N SER A 119 -1.90 -8.25 -9.56
CA SER A 119 -1.55 -6.91 -9.08
C SER A 119 -0.30 -6.29 -9.71
N ARG A 120 0.46 -7.04 -10.50
CA ARG A 120 1.61 -6.55 -11.28
C ARG A 120 1.38 -6.63 -12.79
N LEU A 121 0.24 -7.15 -13.24
CA LEU A 121 -0.14 -7.06 -14.64
C LEU A 121 -0.42 -5.61 -15.00
N ARG A 122 0.00 -5.23 -16.21
CA ARG A 122 -0.33 -3.91 -16.79
C ARG A 122 -1.37 -4.10 -17.86
N THR A 123 -2.13 -3.04 -18.12
CA THR A 123 -2.99 -2.96 -19.29
C THR A 123 -2.17 -3.28 -20.55
N PRO A 124 -2.66 -4.14 -21.45
CA PRO A 124 -1.97 -4.43 -22.71
C PRO A 124 -1.53 -3.15 -23.43
N GLY A 125 -0.27 -3.10 -23.87
CA GLY A 125 0.32 -1.93 -24.52
C GLY A 125 1.05 -0.95 -23.57
N ASN A 126 0.84 -1.04 -22.26
CA ASN A 126 1.56 -0.19 -21.29
C ASN A 126 2.84 -0.86 -20.79
N GLN A 127 3.99 -0.22 -21.04
CA GLN A 127 5.30 -0.66 -20.56
C GLN A 127 5.79 0.22 -19.40
N TYR A 128 6.75 -0.29 -18.61
CA TYR A 128 7.41 0.53 -17.62
C TYR A 128 8.44 1.46 -18.26
N LEU A 129 8.57 2.67 -17.72
CA LEU A 129 9.67 3.59 -18.03
C LEU A 129 11.02 3.01 -17.58
N THR A 130 11.03 2.26 -16.48
CA THR A 130 12.20 1.60 -15.89
C THR A 130 11.99 0.09 -15.90
N LYS A 131 13.03 -0.70 -16.13
CA LYS A 131 12.92 -2.16 -16.08
C LYS A 131 12.39 -2.63 -14.71
N ASN A 132 11.38 -3.51 -14.71
CA ASN A 132 10.84 -4.15 -13.51
C ASN A 132 11.24 -5.63 -13.48
N ASP A 133 12.56 -5.85 -13.45
CA ASP A 133 13.14 -7.17 -13.64
C ASP A 133 12.71 -8.11 -12.51
N LYS A 134 12.75 -7.62 -11.26
CA LYS A 134 12.43 -8.42 -10.06
C LYS A 134 11.01 -8.95 -10.03
N ALA A 135 10.01 -8.12 -10.35
CA ALA A 135 8.62 -8.61 -10.38
C ALA A 135 8.44 -9.65 -11.49
N SER A 136 9.07 -9.46 -12.64
CA SER A 136 9.01 -10.41 -13.75
C SER A 136 9.66 -11.75 -13.41
N GLU A 137 10.81 -11.74 -12.75
CA GLU A 137 11.50 -12.93 -12.24
C GLU A 137 10.66 -13.66 -11.20
N ASN A 138 10.09 -12.93 -10.23
CA ASN A 138 9.22 -13.52 -9.21
C ASN A 138 7.98 -14.18 -9.85
N ILE A 139 7.37 -13.53 -10.84
CA ILE A 139 6.19 -14.08 -11.55
C ILE A 139 6.56 -15.36 -12.29
N LYS A 140 7.72 -15.40 -12.98
CA LYS A 140 8.21 -16.60 -13.67
C LYS A 140 8.42 -17.75 -12.68
N GLN A 141 9.14 -17.52 -11.59
CA GLN A 141 9.37 -18.52 -10.54
C GLN A 141 8.07 -19.01 -9.92
N MET A 142 7.10 -18.12 -9.66
CA MET A 142 5.78 -18.51 -9.14
C MET A 142 4.99 -19.34 -10.15
N SER A 143 5.06 -19.03 -11.45
CA SER A 143 4.42 -19.85 -12.50
C SER A 143 5.05 -21.23 -12.60
N GLU A 144 6.37 -21.32 -12.58
CA GLU A 144 7.09 -22.60 -12.61
C GLU A 144 6.74 -23.50 -11.41
N LEU A 145 6.69 -22.92 -10.21
CA LEU A 145 6.29 -23.66 -9.01
C LEU A 145 4.83 -24.14 -9.05
N GLN A 146 3.93 -23.34 -9.62
CA GLN A 146 2.53 -23.75 -9.79
C GLN A 146 2.42 -24.92 -10.77
N SER A 147 3.11 -24.87 -11.92
CA SER A 147 3.12 -25.97 -12.87
C SER A 147 3.69 -27.26 -12.29
N GLN A 148 4.72 -27.18 -11.44
CA GLN A 148 5.29 -28.34 -10.74
C GLN A 148 4.33 -28.94 -9.70
N GLN A 149 3.54 -28.11 -9.03
CA GLN A 149 2.51 -28.56 -8.09
C GLN A 149 1.36 -29.28 -8.82
N GLU A 150 0.94 -28.76 -9.98
CA GLU A 150 -0.10 -29.36 -10.81
C GLU A 150 0.34 -30.71 -11.42
N CYS A 151 1.62 -30.84 -11.78
CA CYS A 151 2.22 -32.09 -12.30
C CYS A 151 2.46 -33.15 -11.21
N GLY A 152 2.22 -32.84 -9.94
CA GLY A 152 2.44 -33.78 -8.82
C GLY A 152 3.91 -33.99 -8.43
N GLU A 153 4.83 -33.17 -8.92
CA GLU A 153 6.27 -33.29 -8.64
C GLU A 153 6.68 -32.71 -7.27
N LYS A 154 5.84 -31.85 -6.66
CA LYS A 154 6.11 -31.23 -5.34
C LYS A 154 4.88 -31.29 -4.42
N GLU A 155 5.02 -31.95 -3.27
CA GLU A 155 3.98 -32.08 -2.22
C GLU A 155 3.83 -30.84 -1.30
N THR A 156 4.47 -29.71 -1.61
CA THR A 156 4.41 -28.55 -0.72
C THR A 156 3.04 -27.86 -0.85
N LYS A 157 2.20 -28.00 0.19
CA LYS A 157 0.92 -27.26 0.39
C LYS A 157 1.09 -25.75 0.58
N GLU A 158 2.32 -25.25 0.56
CA GLU A 158 2.63 -23.84 0.77
C GLU A 158 2.44 -23.05 -0.52
N ASP A 159 1.87 -21.85 -0.39
CA ASP A 159 1.60 -20.95 -1.51
C ASP A 159 2.93 -20.55 -2.18
N PRO A 160 3.07 -20.68 -3.51
CA PRO A 160 4.28 -20.31 -4.26
C PRO A 160 4.79 -18.90 -3.96
N TYR A 161 3.89 -17.98 -3.57
CA TYR A 161 4.27 -16.64 -3.14
C TYR A 161 5.25 -16.64 -1.97
N TYR A 162 5.04 -17.46 -0.93
CA TYR A 162 5.92 -17.45 0.25
C TYR A 162 7.28 -18.11 -0.03
N LEU A 163 7.33 -19.02 -1.00
CA LEU A 163 8.56 -19.67 -1.44
C LEU A 163 9.46 -18.72 -2.23
N VAL A 164 8.86 -17.91 -3.11
CA VAL A 164 9.57 -16.93 -3.96
C VAL A 164 9.86 -15.64 -3.19
N VAL A 165 8.82 -15.05 -2.59
CA VAL A 165 8.93 -13.81 -1.83
C VAL A 165 9.18 -14.14 -0.36
N LYS A 166 10.43 -14.53 -0.07
CA LYS A 166 10.95 -14.89 1.27
C LYS A 166 11.08 -13.70 2.22
N LYS A 167 10.04 -12.90 2.34
CA LYS A 167 10.03 -11.75 3.25
C LYS A 167 9.19 -12.10 4.47
N PRO A 168 9.69 -11.87 5.70
CA PRO A 168 8.92 -12.18 6.90
C PRO A 168 7.62 -11.35 6.94
N GLU A 169 6.52 -11.99 7.31
CA GLU A 169 5.25 -11.32 7.59
C GLU A 169 5.31 -10.73 8.99
N LEU A 170 5.03 -9.42 9.11
CA LEU A 170 5.06 -8.72 10.39
C LEU A 170 3.76 -8.99 11.17
N ASN A 171 3.84 -9.04 12.50
CA ASN A 171 2.68 -9.34 13.36
C ASN A 171 1.46 -8.41 13.12
N GLY A 172 1.70 -7.17 12.70
CA GLY A 172 0.67 -6.17 12.44
C GLY A 172 0.10 -6.13 11.02
N ARG A 173 0.67 -6.83 10.05
CA ARG A 173 0.30 -6.69 8.63
C ARG A 173 0.50 -7.99 7.86
N LEU A 174 -0.53 -8.39 7.12
CA LEU A 174 -0.46 -9.47 6.15
C LEU A 174 -0.37 -8.88 4.73
N ARG A 175 0.66 -9.27 3.96
CA ARG A 175 0.82 -8.79 2.59
C ARG A 175 -0.31 -9.25 1.67
N LEU A 176 -0.56 -8.45 0.63
CA LEU A 176 -1.51 -8.71 -0.46
C LEU A 176 -2.97 -8.95 -0.05
N ARG A 177 -3.35 -8.71 1.22
CA ARG A 177 -4.72 -8.95 1.73
C ARG A 177 -5.54 -7.67 1.92
N GLY A 178 -4.90 -6.51 1.80
CA GLY A 178 -5.53 -5.20 2.02
C GLY A 178 -5.06 -4.52 3.30
N ARG A 179 -5.53 -3.27 3.48
CA ARG A 179 -5.12 -2.41 4.59
C ARG A 179 -5.63 -2.98 5.92
N GLY A 180 -4.77 -3.02 6.93
CA GLY A 180 -5.16 -3.37 8.30
C GLY A 180 -5.42 -4.85 8.56
N MET A 181 -5.30 -5.73 7.57
CA MET A 181 -5.39 -7.18 7.74
C MET A 181 -4.12 -7.73 8.39
N ASN A 182 -4.29 -8.64 9.34
CA ASN A 182 -3.22 -9.35 10.03
C ASN A 182 -3.63 -10.82 10.27
N LYS A 183 -2.69 -11.65 10.73
CA LYS A 183 -2.92 -13.10 10.95
C LYS A 183 -4.09 -13.36 11.92
N SER A 184 -4.22 -12.58 12.99
CA SER A 184 -5.29 -12.73 13.98
C SER A 184 -6.66 -12.41 13.39
N LYS A 185 -6.78 -11.33 12.62
CA LYS A 185 -8.02 -10.94 11.93
C LYS A 185 -8.41 -11.94 10.85
N LEU A 186 -7.45 -12.48 10.10
CA LEU A 186 -7.71 -13.54 9.13
C LEU A 186 -8.29 -14.78 9.83
N LYS A 187 -7.69 -15.20 10.96
CA LYS A 187 -8.20 -16.33 11.76
C LYS A 187 -9.62 -16.09 12.28
N LYS A 188 -9.96 -14.84 12.65
CA LYS A 188 -11.32 -14.46 13.06
C LYS A 188 -12.30 -14.48 11.89
N SER A 189 -11.90 -13.95 10.74
CA SER A 189 -12.70 -13.96 9.50
C SER A 189 -13.03 -15.39 9.07
N ASN A 190 -12.06 -16.30 9.12
CA ASN A 190 -12.25 -17.71 8.78
C ASN A 190 -13.21 -18.44 9.75
N LYS A 191 -13.42 -17.88 10.94
CA LYS A 191 -14.37 -18.38 11.95
C LYS A 191 -15.74 -17.70 11.87
N GLY A 192 -16.02 -16.96 10.79
CA GLY A 192 -17.28 -16.25 10.59
C GLY A 192 -17.45 -14.98 11.42
N ALA A 193 -16.42 -14.53 12.14
CA ALA A 193 -16.49 -13.28 12.90
C ALA A 193 -16.24 -12.08 11.96
N LYS A 194 -17.15 -11.10 11.96
CA LYS A 194 -17.01 -9.85 11.19
C LYS A 194 -15.72 -9.12 11.60
N SER A 195 -14.78 -8.99 10.67
CA SER A 195 -13.55 -8.23 10.86
C SER A 195 -13.86 -6.72 10.72
N SER A 196 -13.63 -5.95 11.78
CA SER A 196 -13.89 -4.50 11.85
C SER A 196 -12.99 -3.62 10.95
N TYR A 197 -12.15 -4.22 10.10
CA TYR A 197 -11.20 -3.51 9.22
C TYR A 197 -11.25 -3.93 7.77
N THR A 198 -12.09 -4.91 7.44
CA THR A 198 -12.41 -5.14 6.04
C THR A 198 -13.25 -3.93 5.62
N LEU A 199 -12.99 -3.36 4.43
CA LEU A 199 -13.94 -2.43 3.82
C LEU A 199 -15.33 -3.05 3.97
N PRO A 200 -16.30 -2.37 4.64
CA PRO A 200 -17.62 -2.95 4.81
C PRO A 200 -18.16 -3.30 3.43
N GLU A 201 -18.82 -4.44 3.31
CA GLU A 201 -19.24 -5.01 2.03
C GLU A 201 -20.14 -4.03 1.25
N GLU A 202 -20.90 -3.20 1.98
CA GLU A 202 -21.68 -2.07 1.45
C GLU A 202 -20.84 -1.07 0.62
N PHE A 203 -19.57 -0.86 0.97
CA PHE A 203 -18.64 -0.01 0.21
C PHE A 203 -17.91 -0.76 -0.91
N LEU A 204 -18.02 -2.08 -0.98
CA LEU A 204 -17.49 -2.91 -2.07
C LEU A 204 -18.51 -3.07 -3.21
N GLN A 205 -19.81 -3.02 -2.89
CA GLN A 205 -20.92 -3.16 -3.84
C GLN A 205 -21.21 -1.89 -4.67
N SER A 206 -20.62 -0.75 -4.30
CA SER A 206 -20.89 0.55 -4.92
C SER A 206 -19.93 0.93 -6.05
N VAL A 207 -19.26 -0.03 -6.68
CA VAL A 207 -18.31 0.18 -7.79
C VAL A 207 -18.88 -0.38 -9.09
#